data_AF-A0A5B6WV57-F1
#
_entry.id   AF-A0A5B6WV57-F1
#
_cell.length_a   1.000
_cell.length_b   1.000
_cell.length_c   1.000
_cell.angle_alpha   90.00
_cell.angle_beta   90.00
_cell.angle_gamma   90.00
#
_symmetry.space_group_name_H-M   'P 1'
#
loop_
_entity.id
_entity.type
_entity.pdbx_description
1 polymer ?
#
loop_
_entity_poly.entity_id
_entity_poly.type
_entity_poly.pdbx_seq_one_letter_code
_entity_poly.pdbx_strand_id
1 'polypeptide(L)' 'MKGLSQVSVKFQKGQPFKPFDQLMSVLPPRSAHALPKLYAKLITDANSQIIDFYPTDFEIDTDGKRHAWQGFYRRH' A
#
# COMPACT_ATOMS: atom_id res chain seq x y z
N MET A 1 4.38 26.57 -9.84
CA MET A 1 3.88 25.66 -10.89
C MET A 1 3.00 26.49 -11.84
N LYS A 2 3.44 26.71 -13.08
CA LYS A 2 2.68 27.49 -14.09
C LYS A 2 1.84 26.51 -14.93
N GLY A 3 0.63 26.89 -15.36
CA GLY A 3 -0.20 26.10 -16.29
C GLY A 3 -1.22 25.13 -15.68
N LEU A 4 -1.44 25.14 -14.36
CA LEU A 4 -2.48 24.30 -13.72
C LEU A 4 -3.91 24.60 -14.22
N SER A 5 -4.19 25.83 -14.63
CA SER A 5 -5.50 26.24 -15.18
C SER A 5 -5.83 25.63 -16.54
N GLN A 6 -4.85 25.07 -17.24
CA GLN A 6 -5.00 24.43 -18.56
C GLN A 6 -5.25 22.92 -18.45
N VAL A 7 -5.10 22.33 -17.25
CA VAL A 7 -5.28 20.90 -17.03
C VAL A 7 -6.76 20.58 -16.86
N SER A 8 -7.34 19.86 -17.82
CA SER A 8 -8.68 19.29 -17.67
C SER A 8 -8.59 17.96 -16.94
N VAL A 9 -8.99 17.94 -15.66
CA VAL A 9 -8.99 16.72 -14.83
C VAL A 9 -10.35 16.05 -14.92
N LYS A 10 -10.36 14.77 -15.32
CA LYS A 10 -11.55 13.92 -15.31
C LYS A 10 -11.31 12.74 -14.38
N PHE A 11 -12.18 12.57 -13.39
CA PHE A 11 -12.17 11.41 -12.51
C PHE A 11 -13.30 10.46 -12.88
N GLN A 12 -13.04 9.15 -12.80
CA GLN A 12 -14.07 8.13 -12.91
C GLN A 12 -14.53 7.72 -11.52
N LYS A 13 -15.84 7.69 -11.29
CA LYS A 13 -16.40 7.26 -10.01
C LYS A 13 -16.20 5.74 -9.87
N GLY A 14 -15.41 5.35 -8.87
CA GLY A 14 -15.24 3.95 -8.47
C GLY A 14 -16.33 3.46 -7.53
N GLN A 15 -16.04 2.37 -6.83
CA GLN A 15 -16.87 1.81 -5.76
C GLN A 15 -16.03 1.64 -4.49
N PRO A 16 -16.64 1.69 -3.30
CA PRO A 16 -15.93 1.34 -2.06
C PRO A 16 -15.40 -0.09 -2.11
N PHE A 17 -14.22 -0.31 -1.54
CA PHE A 17 -13.71 -1.66 -1.35
C PHE A 17 -14.59 -2.45 -0.37
N LYS A 18 -14.66 -3.78 -0.56
CA LYS A 18 -15.24 -4.66 0.45
C LYS A 18 -14.36 -4.62 1.71
N PRO A 19 -14.91 -4.92 2.90
CA PRO A 19 -14.15 -4.83 4.14
C PRO A 19 -12.81 -5.60 4.12
N PHE A 20 -12.79 -6.83 3.61
CA PHE A 20 -11.55 -7.62 3.53
C PHE A 20 -10.58 -7.13 2.46
N ASP A 21 -11.09 -6.62 1.33
CA ASP A 21 -10.25 -6.01 0.29
C ASP A 21 -9.57 -4.75 0.84
N GLN A 22 -10.31 -3.96 1.62
CA GLN A 22 -9.77 -2.81 2.33
C GLN A 22 -8.75 -3.20 3.40
N LEU A 23 -8.98 -4.28 4.16
CA LEU A 23 -8.01 -4.73 5.15
C LEU A 23 -6.73 -5.24 4.49
N MET A 24 -6.83 -5.99 3.39
CA MET A 24 -5.66 -6.42 2.62
C MET A 24 -4.87 -5.23 2.06
N SER A 25 -5.54 -4.16 1.61
CA SER A 25 -4.83 -3.00 1.06
C SER A 25 -4.07 -2.16 2.09
N VAL A 26 -4.34 -2.33 3.40
CA VAL A 26 -3.73 -1.51 4.47
C VAL A 26 -2.92 -2.31 5.48
N LEU A 27 -3.19 -3.60 5.66
CA LEU A 27 -2.53 -4.41 6.68
C LEU A 27 -1.21 -4.99 6.15
N PRO A 28 -0.11 -4.90 6.91
CA PRO A 28 1.10 -5.65 6.60
C PRO A 28 0.90 -7.15 6.90
N PRO A 29 1.74 -8.05 6.33
CA PRO A 29 1.67 -9.51 6.58
C PRO A 29 1.73 -9.89 8.05
N ARG A 30 2.43 -9.11 8.88
CA ARG A 30 2.51 -9.31 10.34
C ARG A 30 1.13 -9.24 11.02
N SER A 31 0.18 -8.52 10.43
CA SER A 31 -1.18 -8.38 10.92
C SER A 31 -2.16 -9.38 10.27
N ALA A 32 -1.68 -10.41 9.57
CA ALA A 32 -2.52 -11.39 8.87
C ALA A 32 -3.48 -12.17 9.78
N HIS A 33 -3.20 -12.24 11.08
CA HIS A 33 -4.12 -12.84 12.07
C HIS A 33 -5.46 -12.10 12.19
N ALA A 34 -5.54 -10.85 11.73
CA ALA A 34 -6.78 -10.07 11.67
C ALA A 34 -7.66 -10.44 10.46
N LEU A 35 -7.18 -11.30 9.56
CA LEU A 35 -7.89 -11.74 8.37
C LEU A 35 -8.36 -13.19 8.48
N PRO A 36 -9.43 -13.58 7.76
CA PRO A 36 -9.77 -15.00 7.60
C PRO A 36 -8.63 -15.77 6.93
N LYS A 37 -8.51 -17.06 7.24
CA LYS A 37 -7.36 -17.91 6.89
C LYS A 37 -6.97 -17.88 5.40
N LEU A 38 -7.94 -17.81 4.48
CA LEU A 38 -7.66 -17.76 3.05
C LEU A 38 -7.02 -16.42 2.63
N TYR A 39 -7.52 -15.30 3.16
CA TYR A 39 -6.95 -13.98 2.92
C TYR A 39 -5.59 -13.82 3.59
N ALA A 40 -5.42 -14.36 4.79
CA ALA A 40 -4.12 -14.39 5.47
C ALA A 40 -3.04 -15.08 4.62
N LYS A 41 -3.37 -16.19 3.96
CA LYS A 41 -2.44 -16.88 3.04
C LYS A 41 -2.08 -16.02 1.83
N LEU A 42 -3.04 -15.29 1.26
CA LEU A 42 -2.77 -14.42 0.10
C LEU A 42 -1.71 -13.35 0.38
N ILE A 43 -1.60 -12.88 1.62
CA ILE A 43 -0.66 -11.80 1.98
C ILE A 43 0.62 -12.32 2.67
N THR A 44 0.76 -13.63 2.87
CA THR A 44 1.91 -14.24 3.57
C THR A 44 2.63 -15.32 2.76
N ASP A 45 1.95 -15.99 1.83
CA ASP A 45 2.53 -17.05 1.01
C ASP A 45 3.41 -16.46 -0.09
N ALA A 46 4.68 -16.89 -0.16
CA ALA A 46 5.63 -16.48 -1.19
C ALA A 46 5.18 -16.84 -2.62
N ASN A 47 4.28 -17.83 -2.77
CA ASN A 47 3.71 -18.21 -4.06
C ASN A 47 2.39 -17.50 -4.37
N SER A 48 1.95 -16.57 -3.51
CA SER A 48 0.73 -15.80 -3.76
C SER A 48 0.90 -14.88 -4.96
N GLN A 49 -0.12 -14.81 -5.80
CA GLN A 49 -0.16 -13.91 -6.97
C GLN A 49 -0.09 -12.43 -6.61
N ILE A 50 -0.32 -12.08 -5.35
CA ILE A 50 -0.30 -10.70 -4.85
C ILE A 50 0.84 -10.46 -3.85
N ILE A 51 1.79 -11.39 -3.70
CA ILE A 51 2.84 -11.27 -2.68
C ILE A 51 3.71 -10.03 -2.88
N ASP A 52 3.90 -9.59 -4.13
CA ASP A 52 4.69 -8.42 -4.45
C ASP A 52 4.19 -7.16 -3.72
N PHE A 53 2.88 -7.07 -3.47
CA PHE A 53 2.25 -5.97 -2.70
C PHE A 53 2.64 -5.93 -1.22
N TYR A 54 3.30 -6.96 -0.72
CA TYR A 54 3.68 -7.11 0.68
C TYR A 54 5.19 -7.40 0.84
N PRO A 55 6.07 -6.46 0.47
CA PRO A 55 7.51 -6.63 0.69
C PRO A 55 7.81 -6.75 2.19
N THR A 56 8.74 -7.63 2.54
CA THR A 56 9.18 -7.83 3.93
C THR A 56 10.01 -6.67 4.46
N ASP A 57 10.75 -6.02 3.56
CA ASP A 57 11.68 -4.95 3.86
C ASP A 57 11.49 -3.78 2.90
N PHE A 58 11.76 -2.58 3.39
CA PHE A 58 11.61 -1.35 2.64
C PHE A 58 12.57 -0.30 3.14
N GLU A 59 12.97 0.59 2.24
CA GLU A 59 13.83 1.71 2.59
C GLU A 59 12.98 2.93 2.97
N ILE A 60 13.45 3.67 3.97
CA ILE A 60 12.87 4.96 4.35
C ILE A 60 13.86 6.04 3.94
N ASP A 61 13.50 6.83 2.94
CA ASP A 61 14.27 8.00 2.52
C ASP A 61 13.86 9.20 3.38
N THR A 62 14.75 9.66 4.24
CA THR A 62 14.46 10.77 5.15
C THR A 62 14.62 12.14 4.49
N ASP A 63 15.29 12.25 3.33
CA ASP A 63 15.58 13.53 2.65
C ASP A 63 16.06 14.63 3.63
N GLY A 64 17.03 14.27 4.48
CA GLY A 64 17.60 15.17 5.49
C GLY A 64 16.72 15.43 6.73
N LYS A 65 15.55 14.81 6.84
CA LYS A 65 14.67 14.93 8.02
C LYS A 65 15.18 14.09 9.19
N ARG A 66 14.91 14.59 10.40
CA ARG A 66 15.46 14.05 11.66
C ARG A 66 14.84 12.71 12.07
N HIS A 67 13.58 12.46 11.73
CA HIS A 67 12.86 11.29 12.19
C HIS A 67 12.32 10.46 11.03
N ALA A 68 12.43 9.13 11.16
CA ALA A 68 12.02 8.17 10.12
C ALA A 68 10.53 8.30 9.71
N TRP A 69 9.63 8.66 10.64
CA TRP A 69 8.20 8.86 10.34
C TRP A 69 7.92 10.06 9.41
N GLN A 70 8.91 10.94 9.21
CA GLN A 70 8.84 12.05 8.25
C GLN A 70 9.39 11.66 6.87
N GLY A 71 10.05 10.50 6.78
CA GLY A 71 10.63 9.97 5.55
C GLY A 71 9.58 9.38 4.62
N PHE A 72 9.99 9.17 3.38
CA PHE A 72 9.16 8.55 2.35
C PHE A 72 9.50 7.07 2.23
N TYR A 73 8.46 6.26 2.07
CA TYR A 73 8.62 4.85 1.77
C TYR A 73 9.16 4.70 0.35
N ARG A 74 10.25 3.95 0.19
CA ARG A 74 10.84 3.63 -1.11
C ARG A 74 10.72 2.12 -1.34
N ARG A 75 10.07 1.77 -2.45
CA ARG A 75 10.03 0.40 -2.98
C ARG A 75 11.17 0.26 -4.01
N HIS A 76 11.84 -0.89 -4.04
CA HIS A 76 12.73 -1.26 -5.16
C HIS A 76 11.92 -1.55 -6.42
#